data_AF-A0A803YLP4-F1
#
_entry.id   AF-A0A803YLP4-F1
#
_cell.length_a   1.000
_cell.length_b   1.000
_cell.length_c   1.000
_cell.angle_alpha   90.00
_cell.angle_beta   90.00
_cell.angle_gamma   90.00
#
_symmetry.space_group_name_H-M   'P 1'
#
loop_
_entity.id
_entity.type
_entity.pdbx_description
1 polymer ?
#
loop_
_entity_poly.entity_id
_entity_poly.type
_entity_poly.pdbx_seq_one_letter_code
_entity_poly.pdbx_strand_id
1 'polypeptide(L)'
;MASCSDILRSEFPELDGEVFAYVTGILHSSGADFESVDELVEAVGELLQEVSRDGKDERAIREVCQRLFNCLQLDEARAQRCSQVLLDAPIQLSQITDGYG
;
A
#
# COMPACT_ATOMS: atom_id res chain seq x y z
N MET A 1 10.80 -6.66 6.23
CA MET A 1 10.10 -5.79 5.26
C MET A 1 9.50 -4.68 6.08
N ALA A 2 9.86 -3.43 5.79
CA ALA A 2 9.24 -2.30 6.47
C ALA A 2 7.82 -2.15 5.92
N SER A 3 6.81 -2.18 6.78
CA SER A 3 5.47 -1.78 6.38
C SER A 3 5.39 -0.25 6.32
N CYS A 4 4.35 0.30 5.67
CA CYS A 4 4.11 1.74 5.65
C CYS A 4 4.17 2.36 7.06
N SER A 5 3.66 1.62 8.06
CA SER A 5 3.74 1.93 9.48
C SER A 5 5.17 2.10 10.03
N ASP A 6 6.12 1.28 9.59
CA ASP A 6 7.53 1.38 10.01
C ASP A 6 8.19 2.60 9.40
N ILE A 7 7.89 2.90 8.13
CA ILE A 7 8.40 4.09 7.44
C ILE A 7 7.90 5.35 8.15
N LEU A 8 6.60 5.43 8.45
CA LEU A 8 6.01 6.55 9.19
C LEU A 8 6.62 6.71 10.58
N ARG A 9 6.82 5.62 11.33
CA ARG A 9 7.46 5.70 12.67
C ARG A 9 8.93 6.12 12.61
N SER A 10 9.65 5.72 11.56
CA SER A 10 11.04 6.12 11.35
C SER A 10 11.16 7.58 10.94
N GLU A 11 10.25 8.06 10.09
CA GLU A 11 10.28 9.41 9.52
C GLU A 11 9.61 10.46 10.41
N PHE A 12 8.62 10.03 11.21
CA PHE A 12 7.84 10.85 12.12
C PHE A 12 7.65 10.10 13.47
N PRO A 13 8.72 9.98 14.27
CA PRO A 13 8.65 9.31 15.58
C PRO A 13 7.78 10.07 16.60
N GLU A 14 7.48 11.34 16.31
CA GLU A 14 6.71 12.25 17.17
C GLU A 14 5.22 12.28 16.82
N LEU A 15 4.83 11.52 15.80
CA LEU A 15 3.47 11.51 15.27
C LEU A 15 2.56 10.82 16.29
N ASP A 16 1.53 11.55 16.74
CA ASP A 16 0.56 11.05 17.71
C ASP A 16 -0.13 9.78 17.21
N GLY A 17 -0.45 8.86 18.15
CA GLY A 17 -1.03 7.56 17.81
C GLY A 17 -2.34 7.66 17.03
N GLU A 18 -3.13 8.71 17.27
CA GLU A 18 -4.36 9.02 16.52
C GLU A 18 -4.07 9.43 15.07
N VAL A 19 -3.14 10.36 14.86
CA VAL A 19 -2.73 10.80 13.51
C VAL A 19 -2.12 9.63 12.76
N PHE A 20 -1.33 8.80 13.44
CA PHE A 20 -0.70 7.63 12.85
C PHE A 20 -1.75 6.62 12.38
N ALA A 21 -2.74 6.33 13.22
CA ALA A 21 -3.85 5.45 12.89
C ALA A 21 -4.69 6.00 11.73
N TYR A 22 -4.90 7.32 11.67
CA TYR A 22 -5.60 7.96 10.57
C TYR A 22 -4.84 7.83 9.24
N VAL A 23 -3.55 8.19 9.21
CA VAL A 23 -2.71 8.13 8.01
C VAL A 23 -2.56 6.69 7.53
N THR A 24 -2.27 5.76 8.45
CA THR A 24 -2.19 4.33 8.10
C THR A 24 -3.54 3.77 7.66
N GLY A 25 -4.65 4.26 8.20
CA GLY A 25 -6.01 3.92 7.76
C GLY A 25 -6.29 4.35 6.32
N ILE A 26 -5.92 5.57 5.94
CA ILE A 26 -6.01 6.06 4.55
C ILE A 26 -5.11 5.22 3.64
N LEU A 27 -3.87 4.99 4.03
CA LEU A 27 -2.92 4.18 3.26
C LEU A 27 -3.44 2.76 3.04
N HIS A 28 -4.15 2.17 4.01
CA HIS A 28 -4.67 0.81 3.88
C HIS A 28 -6.03 0.74 3.16
N SER A 29 -6.86 1.77 3.29
CA SER A 29 -8.20 1.82 2.69
C SER A 29 -8.19 2.35 1.26
N SER A 30 -7.31 3.30 0.96
CA SER A 30 -7.18 3.98 -0.34
C SER A 30 -5.84 3.65 -1.02
N GLY A 31 -5.01 2.79 -0.42
CA GLY A 31 -3.71 2.38 -0.94
C GLY A 31 -3.72 1.92 -2.40
N ALA A 32 -4.81 1.26 -2.80
CA ALA A 32 -5.05 0.74 -4.15
C ALA A 32 -5.69 1.77 -5.10
N ASP A 33 -6.27 2.85 -4.55
CA ASP A 33 -6.90 3.94 -5.31
C ASP A 33 -5.90 5.04 -5.67
N PHE A 34 -4.69 5.05 -5.09
CA PHE A 34 -3.65 6.00 -5.48
C PHE A 34 -2.98 5.54 -6.79
N GLU A 35 -3.13 6.32 -7.86
CA GLU A 35 -2.40 6.11 -9.12
C GLU A 35 -1.02 6.75 -9.09
N SER A 36 -0.83 7.78 -8.26
CA SER A 36 0.43 8.52 -8.19
C SER A 36 0.80 8.99 -6.78
N VAL A 37 2.10 9.28 -6.60
CA VAL A 37 2.62 9.85 -5.35
C VAL A 37 2.00 11.23 -5.08
N ASP A 38 1.63 12.00 -6.11
CA ASP A 38 0.96 13.30 -5.94
C ASP A 38 -0.37 13.17 -5.20
N GLU A 39 -1.21 12.22 -5.58
CA GLU A 39 -2.49 11.98 -4.89
C GLU A 39 -2.27 11.58 -3.43
N LEU A 40 -1.21 10.83 -3.16
CA LEU A 40 -0.82 10.48 -1.80
C LEU A 40 -0.40 11.73 -1.01
N VAL A 41 0.38 12.62 -1.63
CA VAL A 41 0.81 13.89 -1.01
C VAL A 41 -0.38 14.82 -0.78
N GLU A 42 -1.35 14.88 -1.68
CA GLU A 42 -2.59 15.64 -1.47
C GLU A 42 -3.43 15.03 -0.33
N ALA A 43 -3.50 13.70 -0.22
CA ALA A 43 -4.33 13.04 0.78
C ALA A 43 -3.74 13.07 2.20
N VAL A 44 -2.43 12.84 2.35
CA VAL A 44 -1.76 12.74 3.66
C VAL A 44 -0.52 13.61 3.80
N GLY A 45 -0.01 14.18 2.71
CA GLY A 45 1.23 14.97 2.72
C GLY A 45 1.11 16.29 3.48
N GLU A 46 -0.01 17.01 3.37
CA GLU A 46 -0.25 18.22 4.17
C GLU A 46 -0.24 17.90 5.67
N LEU A 47 -0.92 16.82 6.06
CA LEU A 47 -0.96 16.36 7.45
C LEU A 47 0.42 15.91 7.94
N LEU A 48 1.18 15.19 7.10
CA LEU A 48 2.55 14.77 7.43
C LEU A 48 3.51 15.97 7.57
N GLN A 49 3.27 17.03 6.79
CA GLN A 49 4.03 18.27 6.90
C GLN A 49 3.71 19.02 8.19
N GLU A 50 2.43 19.08 8.58
CA GLU A 50 1.99 19.73 9.82
C GLU A 50 2.59 19.10 11.07
N VAL A 51 2.65 17.76 11.11
CA VAL A 51 3.23 17.02 12.24
C VAL A 51 4.76 16.91 12.21
N SER A 52 5.40 17.40 11.14
CA SER A 52 6.86 17.46 11.05
C SER A 52 7.41 18.61 11.87
N ARG A 53 7.99 18.32 13.04
CA ARG A 53 8.65 19.34 13.88
C ARG A 53 9.71 20.18 13.16
N ASP A 54 10.43 19.57 12.22
CA ASP A 54 11.54 20.22 11.53
C ASP A 54 11.08 21.09 10.34
N GLY A 55 9.78 21.12 10.03
CA GLY A 55 9.28 21.79 8.83
C GLY A 55 9.89 21.14 7.57
N LYS A 56 9.79 19.81 7.48
CA LYS A 56 10.25 19.06 6.31
C LYS A 56 9.74 19.76 5.04
N ASP A 57 10.67 20.17 4.18
CA ASP A 57 10.35 20.76 2.89
C ASP A 57 9.46 19.82 2.08
N GLU A 58 8.69 20.39 1.15
CA GLU A 58 7.81 19.66 0.24
C GLU A 58 8.53 18.46 -0.42
N ARG A 59 9.82 18.61 -0.75
CA ARG A 59 10.64 17.53 -1.31
C ARG A 59 10.81 16.35 -0.35
N ALA A 60 11.07 16.63 0.93
CA ALA A 60 11.24 15.59 1.94
C ALA A 60 9.91 14.87 2.20
N ILE A 61 8.79 15.61 2.28
CA ILE A 61 7.45 15.03 2.38
C ILE A 61 7.15 14.13 1.18
N ARG A 62 7.47 14.60 -0.03
CA ARG A 62 7.28 13.83 -1.26
C ARG A 62 8.12 12.56 -1.30
N GLU A 63 9.37 12.59 -0.82
CA GLU A 63 10.20 11.38 -0.72
C GLU A 63 9.62 10.36 0.25
N VAL A 64 9.09 10.80 1.40
CA VAL A 64 8.44 9.89 2.35
C VAL A 64 7.17 9.31 1.75
N CYS A 65 6.33 10.14 1.13
CA CYS A 65 5.14 9.71 0.40
C CYS A 65 5.50 8.71 -0.73
N GLN A 66 6.59 8.93 -1.46
CA GLN A 66 7.05 8.02 -2.49
C GLN A 66 7.46 6.65 -1.93
N ARG A 67 8.13 6.62 -0.77
CA ARG A 67 8.48 5.37 -0.08
C ARG A 67 7.24 4.63 0.40
N LEU A 68 6.25 5.34 0.93
CA LEU A 68 4.96 4.78 1.34
C LEU A 68 4.21 4.20 0.14
N PHE A 69 4.10 4.95 -0.96
CA PHE A 69 3.48 4.51 -2.20
C PHE A 69 4.13 3.24 -2.76
N ASN A 70 5.47 3.20 -2.82
CA ASN A 70 6.18 2.02 -3.29
C ASN A 70 5.94 0.81 -2.36
N CYS A 71 5.83 1.03 -1.06
CA CYS A 71 5.49 -0.03 -0.12
C CYS A 71 4.07 -0.57 -0.35
N LEU A 72 3.09 0.30 -0.57
CA LEU A 72 1.71 -0.07 -0.91
C LEU A 72 1.64 -0.86 -2.22
N GLN A 73 2.31 -0.38 -3.27
CA GLN A 73 2.42 -1.05 -4.57
C GLN A 73 3.08 -2.43 -4.45
N LEU A 74 4.12 -2.57 -3.63
CA LEU A 74 4.74 -3.89 -3.38
C LEU A 74 3.81 -4.83 -2.63
N ASP A 75 3.04 -4.33 -1.66
CA ASP A 75 2.08 -5.15 -0.92
C ASP A 75 0.92 -5.58 -1.83
N GLU A 76 0.45 -4.70 -2.71
CA GLU A 76 -0.56 -5.02 -3.72
C GLU A 76 -0.02 -6.04 -4.75
N ALA A 77 1.18 -5.82 -5.30
CA ALA A 77 1.79 -6.77 -6.23
C ALA A 77 1.99 -8.15 -5.58
N ARG A 78 2.25 -8.19 -4.26
CA ARG A 78 2.29 -9.43 -3.49
C ARG A 78 0.90 -10.02 -3.24
N ALA A 79 -0.10 -9.20 -2.93
CA ALA A 79 -1.49 -9.63 -2.77
C ALA A 79 -2.05 -10.20 -4.09
N GLN A 80 -1.77 -9.56 -5.22
CA GLN A 80 -2.11 -10.05 -6.56
C GLN A 80 -1.37 -11.35 -6.89
N ARG A 81 -0.07 -11.46 -6.56
CA ARG A 81 0.70 -12.71 -6.75
C ARG A 81 0.23 -13.84 -5.81
N CYS A 82 -0.29 -13.52 -4.63
CA CYS A 82 -0.85 -14.49 -3.69
C CYS A 82 -2.28 -14.91 -4.11
N SER A 83 -3.07 -13.98 -4.68
CA SER A 83 -4.36 -14.30 -5.30
C SER A 83 -4.25 -15.09 -6.60
N GLN A 84 -3.10 -15.07 -7.29
CA GLN A 84 -2.86 -15.90 -8.48
C GLN A 84 -2.52 -17.37 -8.17
N VAL A 85 -2.41 -17.78 -6.90
CA VAL A 85 -2.12 -19.18 -6.53
C VAL A 85 -3.22 -19.84 -5.68
N LEU A 86 -4.40 -19.24 -5.56
CA LEU A 86 -5.61 -19.92 -5.07
C LEU A 86 -6.59 -20.26 -6.20
N LEU A 87 -6.03 -20.62 -7.35
CA LEU A 87 -6.63 -21.56 -8.30
C LEU A 87 -5.86 -22.89 -8.20
N ASP A 88 -5.75 -23.45 -6.99
CA ASP A 88 -5.27 -24.82 -6.79
C ASP A 88 -6.41 -25.80 -7.08
N ALA A 89 -6.70 -25.96 -8.37
CA ALA A 89 -7.22 -27.20 -8.91
C ALA A 89 -6.83 -27.24 -10.39
N PRO A 90 -5.92 -28.14 -10.81
CA PRO A 90 -5.81 -28.42 -12.23
C PRO A 90 -7.14 -29.04 -12.67
N ILE A 91 -7.93 -28.29 -13.43
CA ILE A 91 -9.07 -28.87 -14.17
C ILE A 91 -8.45 -29.80 -15.21
N GLN A 92 -8.18 -31.04 -14.81
CA GLN A 92 -7.93 -32.13 -15.72
C GLN A 92 -9.26 -32.46 -16.37
N LEU A 93 -9.61 -31.71 -17.42
CA LEU A 93 -10.60 -32.08 -18.43
C LEU A 93 -10.09 -33.29 -19.23
N SER A 94 -9.91 -34.42 -18.54
CA SER A 94 -9.68 -35.71 -19.15
C SER A 94 -10.98 -36.49 -19.04
N GLN A 95 -11.62 -36.69 -20.20
CA GLN A 95 -12.68 -37.66 -20.48
C GLN A 95 -14.12 -37.21 -20.19
N ILE A 96 -14.68 -36.47 -21.13
CA ILE A 96 -16.10 -36.58 -21.49
C ILE A 96 -16.21 -36.78 -23.00
N THR A 97 -16.20 -38.06 -23.41
CA THR A 97 -16.98 -38.58 -24.52
C THR A 97 -16.99 -40.09 -24.35
N ASP A 98 -17.90 -40.48 -23.46
CA ASP A 98 -18.54 -41.78 -23.42
C ASP A 98 -19.14 -42.08 -24.79
N GLY A 99 -18.91 -43.30 -25.27
CA GLY A 99 -19.36 -43.76 -26.57
C GLY A 99 -20.87 -43.89 -26.63
N TYR A 100 -21.47 -43.32 -27.67
CA TYR A 100 -22.79 -43.73 -28.13
C TYR A 100 -22.58 -44.78 -29.22
N GLY A 101 -22.94 -46.02 -28.89
CA GLY A 101 -23.25 -47.08 -29.83
C GLY A 101 -24.69 -46.96 -30.36
#